data_AF-X1VFM9-F1
#
_entry.id   AF-X1VFM9-F1
#
_cell.length_a   1.000
_cell.length_b   1.000
_cell.length_c   1.000
_cell.angle_alpha   90.00
_cell.angle_beta   90.00
_cell.angle_gamma   90.00
#
_symmetry.space_group_name_H-M   'P 1'
#
loop_
_entity.id
_entity.type
_entity.pdbx_description
1 polymer ?
#
loop_
_entity_poly.entity_id
_entity_poly.type
_entity_poly.pdbx_seq_one_letter_code
_entity_poly.pdbx_strand_id
1 'polypeptide(L)'
;MSKLKDSPQYIRNLLLPSTKSPRGRRVWSIDLETTWLPFFMATNTMGDTAIPADALGSPIRLAYDRDGSVRFSKSGRPVSRVAKSISESVTLIRQNFVANLEQYAEQVATDRQEDYAKQVEMATIAGKPIIAHDKVELDKAIQLQLEGAIREAQEEAHKEAQEEAPEPAKELVTAQ
;
A
#
# COMPACT_ATOMS: atom_id res chain seq x y z
N MET A 1 -13.25 -28.23 -20.45
CA MET A 1 -12.16 -27.70 -21.30
C MET A 1 -11.77 -26.33 -20.78
N SER A 2 -10.48 -26.03 -20.62
CA SER A 2 -10.02 -24.76 -20.03
C SER A 2 -10.46 -23.57 -20.90
N LYS A 3 -11.37 -22.74 -20.37
CA LYS A 3 -11.86 -21.50 -20.99
C LYS A 3 -10.78 -20.44 -21.19
N LEU A 4 -9.54 -20.67 -20.73
CA LEU A 4 -8.43 -19.73 -20.97
C LEU A 4 -8.18 -19.52 -22.47
N LYS A 5 -8.36 -20.53 -23.32
CA LYS A 5 -7.99 -20.45 -24.75
C LYS A 5 -8.72 -19.34 -25.53
N ASP A 6 -9.92 -18.96 -25.09
CA ASP A 6 -10.75 -17.96 -25.77
C ASP A 6 -10.44 -16.52 -25.31
N SER A 7 -9.66 -16.35 -24.24
CA SER A 7 -9.23 -15.03 -23.78
C SER A 7 -8.04 -14.50 -24.58
N PRO A 8 -7.94 -13.17 -24.77
CA PRO A 8 -6.75 -12.55 -25.34
C PRO A 8 -5.46 -13.03 -24.67
N GLN A 9 -4.40 -13.20 -25.46
CA GLN A 9 -3.13 -13.78 -24.97
C GLN A 9 -2.55 -13.00 -23.78
N TYR A 10 -2.71 -11.67 -23.76
CA TYR A 10 -2.23 -10.85 -22.65
C TYR A 10 -2.96 -11.16 -21.33
N ILE A 11 -4.30 -11.34 -21.36
CA ILE A 11 -5.08 -11.75 -20.18
C ILE A 11 -4.65 -13.13 -19.70
N ARG A 12 -4.48 -14.09 -20.62
CA ARG A 12 -3.99 -15.42 -20.26
C ARG A 12 -2.66 -15.36 -19.53
N ASN A 13 -1.72 -14.56 -20.03
CA ASN A 13 -0.39 -14.43 -19.43
C ASN A 13 -0.44 -13.86 -18.01
N LEU A 14 -1.42 -13.01 -17.69
CA LEU A 14 -1.61 -12.47 -16.33
C LEU A 14 -2.15 -13.49 -15.33
N LEU A 15 -2.89 -14.50 -15.81
CA LEU A 15 -3.52 -15.52 -14.95
C LEU A 15 -2.63 -16.76 -14.75
N LEU A 16 -1.44 -16.80 -15.35
CA LEU A 16 -0.48 -17.89 -15.17
C LEU A 16 0.39 -17.65 -13.93
N PRO A 17 0.61 -18.67 -13.08
CA PRO A 17 1.48 -18.54 -11.93
C PRO A 17 2.92 -18.25 -12.35
N SER A 18 3.55 -17.29 -11.67
CA SER A 18 4.98 -17.01 -11.82
C SER A 18 5.77 -17.65 -10.68
N THR A 19 6.87 -18.33 -11.01
CA THR A 19 7.73 -19.04 -10.04
C THR A 19 8.82 -18.17 -9.42
N LYS A 20 8.99 -16.93 -9.88
CA LYS A 20 10.05 -16.03 -9.42
C LYS A 20 9.52 -15.05 -8.37
N SER A 21 10.01 -15.17 -7.14
CA SER A 21 9.72 -14.20 -6.08
C SER A 21 10.60 -12.95 -6.22
N PRO A 22 10.02 -11.74 -6.24
CA PRO A 22 10.77 -10.48 -6.19
C PRO A 22 11.58 -10.37 -4.89
N ARG A 23 12.89 -10.09 -5.00
CA ARG A 23 13.80 -9.95 -3.85
C ARG A 23 14.27 -8.52 -3.60
N GLY A 24 14.08 -7.60 -4.55
CA GLY A 24 14.61 -6.24 -4.51
C GLY A 24 13.60 -5.15 -4.17
N ARG A 25 14.01 -3.89 -4.35
CA ARG A 25 13.14 -2.71 -4.22
C ARG A 25 11.97 -2.85 -5.21
N ARG A 26 10.75 -2.71 -4.71
CA ARG A 26 9.55 -2.77 -5.55
C ARG A 26 9.06 -1.39 -5.95
N VAL A 27 8.64 -1.26 -7.20
CA VAL A 27 7.92 -0.10 -7.74
C VAL A 27 6.62 -0.62 -8.32
N TRP A 28 5.50 -0.17 -7.76
CA TRP A 28 4.18 -0.74 -8.04
C TRP A 28 4.16 -2.27 -7.85
N SER A 29 4.67 -2.74 -6.70
CA SER A 29 4.76 -4.16 -6.31
C SER A 29 5.58 -5.07 -7.24
N ILE A 30 6.16 -4.53 -8.31
CA ILE A 30 7.04 -5.23 -9.25
C ILE A 30 8.49 -4.89 -8.93
N ASP A 31 9.37 -5.88 -9.07
CA ASP A 31 10.80 -5.76 -8.79
C ASP A 31 11.48 -4.74 -9.72
N LEU A 32 12.19 -3.78 -9.13
CA LEU A 32 12.91 -2.76 -9.91
C LEU A 32 14.06 -3.40 -10.71
N GLU A 33 14.93 -4.16 -10.05
CA GLU A 33 16.21 -4.58 -10.62
C GLU A 33 16.08 -5.71 -11.64
N THR A 34 15.21 -6.67 -11.37
CA THR A 34 15.09 -7.89 -12.18
C THR A 34 13.97 -7.84 -13.21
N THR A 35 13.05 -6.87 -13.09
CA THR A 35 11.90 -6.75 -14.00
C THR A 35 11.89 -5.38 -14.69
N TRP A 36 11.78 -4.29 -13.93
CA TRP A 36 11.66 -2.96 -14.54
C TRP A 36 12.90 -2.54 -15.31
N LEU A 37 14.10 -2.69 -14.75
CA LEU A 37 15.33 -2.26 -15.42
C LEU A 37 15.59 -3.02 -16.71
N PRO A 38 15.53 -4.38 -16.77
CA PRO A 38 15.68 -5.10 -18.03
C PRO A 38 14.61 -4.72 -19.06
N PHE A 39 13.36 -4.52 -18.61
CA PHE A 39 12.28 -4.07 -19.48
C PHE A 39 12.59 -2.70 -20.09
N PHE A 40 12.94 -1.71 -19.25
CA PHE A 40 13.25 -0.36 -19.71
C PHE A 40 14.53 -0.28 -20.55
N MET A 41 15.54 -1.11 -20.25
CA MET A 41 16.70 -1.26 -21.10
C MET A 41 16.31 -1.78 -22.49
N ALA A 42 15.44 -2.78 -22.56
CA ALA A 42 14.95 -3.32 -23.82
C ALA A 42 14.15 -2.28 -24.61
N THR A 43 13.19 -1.60 -23.99
CA THR A 43 12.37 -0.57 -24.67
C THR A 43 13.20 0.64 -25.10
N ASN A 44 14.20 1.06 -24.31
CA ASN A 44 15.15 2.09 -24.73
C ASN A 44 16.01 1.64 -25.92
N THR A 45 16.45 0.38 -25.92
CA THR A 45 17.25 -0.18 -27.02
C THR A 45 16.46 -0.24 -28.32
N MET A 46 15.17 -0.55 -28.24
CA MET A 46 14.25 -0.57 -29.38
C MET A 46 13.81 0.85 -29.83
N GLY A 47 14.09 1.88 -29.03
CA GLY A 47 13.65 3.26 -29.30
C GLY A 47 12.21 3.57 -28.89
N ASP A 48 11.53 2.63 -28.22
CA ASP A 48 10.15 2.79 -27.74
C ASP A 48 10.06 3.73 -26.53
N THR A 49 11.15 3.82 -25.75
CA THR A 49 11.28 4.75 -24.62
C THR A 49 12.57 5.54 -24.72
N ALA A 50 12.59 6.71 -24.08
CA ALA A 50 13.74 7.61 -24.05
C ALA A 50 14.17 7.91 -22.60
N ILE A 51 14.27 6.87 -21.76
CA ILE A 51 14.67 7.04 -20.36
C ILE A 51 16.17 7.42 -20.33
N PRO A 52 16.57 8.50 -19.63
CA PRO A 52 17.97 8.90 -19.56
C PRO A 52 18.90 7.79 -19.06
N ALA A 53 20.09 7.68 -19.65
CA ALA A 53 21.06 6.63 -19.32
C ALA A 53 21.53 6.70 -17.84
N ASP A 54 21.63 7.90 -17.27
CA ASP A 54 21.94 8.09 -15.85
C ASP A 54 20.82 7.56 -14.94
N ALA A 55 19.56 7.59 -15.38
CA ALA A 55 18.44 7.02 -14.65
C ALA A 55 18.46 5.49 -14.68
N LEU A 56 18.80 4.90 -15.83
CA LEU A 56 18.96 3.45 -15.95
C LEU A 56 20.19 2.93 -15.18
N GLY A 57 21.30 3.67 -15.22
CA GLY A 57 22.54 3.32 -14.52
C GLY A 57 22.50 3.60 -13.00
N SER A 58 21.72 4.60 -12.57
CA SER A 58 21.49 4.94 -11.16
C SER A 58 20.00 5.10 -10.88
N PRO A 59 19.26 3.97 -10.77
CA PRO A 59 17.81 3.97 -10.66
C PRO A 59 17.29 4.29 -9.27
N ILE A 60 18.12 4.12 -8.23
CA ILE A 60 17.83 4.52 -6.86
C ILE A 60 18.79 5.66 -6.48
N ARG A 61 18.24 6.79 -6.09
CA ARG A 61 18.97 8.03 -5.80
C ARG A 61 18.58 8.58 -4.43
N LEU A 62 19.46 9.37 -3.83
CA LEU A 62 19.11 10.14 -2.65
C LEU A 62 18.00 11.14 -2.97
N ALA A 63 17.07 11.29 -2.04
CA ALA A 63 16.11 12.38 -2.05
C ALA A 63 16.77 13.63 -1.48
N TYR A 64 16.47 14.77 -2.09
CA TYR A 64 16.97 16.07 -1.68
C TYR A 64 15.80 17.00 -1.40
N ASP A 65 15.97 17.89 -0.44
CA ASP A 65 15.06 18.99 -0.16
C ASP A 65 15.30 20.17 -1.11
N ARG A 66 14.44 21.19 -1.04
CA ARG A 66 14.49 22.34 -1.97
C ARG A 66 15.78 23.15 -1.84
N ASP A 67 16.41 23.10 -0.67
CA ASP A 67 17.68 23.73 -0.36
C ASP A 67 18.90 22.90 -0.81
N GLY A 68 18.68 21.73 -1.42
CA GLY A 68 19.74 20.83 -1.88
C GLY A 68 20.34 19.94 -0.79
N SER A 69 19.83 19.98 0.44
CA SER A 69 20.25 19.06 1.51
C SER A 69 19.69 17.65 1.28
N VAL A 70 20.40 16.62 1.76
CA VAL A 70 19.91 15.23 1.70
C VAL A 70 18.75 15.08 2.66
N ARG A 71 17.63 14.55 2.18
CA ARG A 71 16.44 14.32 3.01
C ARG A 71 16.65 13.10 3.93
N PHE A 72 16.32 13.26 5.20
CA PHE A 72 16.31 12.19 6.19
C PHE A 72 14.88 11.84 6.62
N SER A 73 14.65 10.57 6.99
CA SER A 73 13.40 10.11 7.60
C SER A 73 13.27 10.63 9.04
N LYS A 74 12.08 10.50 9.64
CA LYS A 74 11.86 10.76 11.08
C LYS A 74 12.79 9.93 11.99
N SER A 75 13.28 8.79 11.49
CA SER A 75 14.23 7.91 12.18
C SER A 75 15.70 8.23 11.89
N GLY A 76 16.00 9.33 11.20
CA GLY A 76 17.37 9.76 10.91
C GLY A 76 18.09 8.98 9.81
N ARG A 77 17.37 8.23 8.97
CA ARG A 77 17.97 7.50 7.83
C ARG A 77 17.84 8.30 6.53
N PRO A 78 18.86 8.35 5.65
CA PRO A 78 18.74 9.00 4.35
C PRO A 78 17.61 8.39 3.52
N VAL A 79 16.79 9.23 2.92
CA VAL A 79 15.67 8.80 2.08
C VAL A 79 16.18 8.52 0.67
N SER A 80 15.94 7.30 0.18
CA SER A 80 16.19 6.92 -1.21
C SER A 80 14.90 6.86 -2.03
N ARG A 81 14.95 7.41 -3.24
CA ARG A 81 13.85 7.44 -4.19
C ARG A 81 14.27 6.84 -5.53
N VAL A 82 13.29 6.37 -6.28
CA VAL A 82 13.52 5.93 -7.66
C VAL A 82 13.75 7.16 -8.54
N ALA A 83 14.60 7.04 -9.56
CA ALA A 83 14.83 8.10 -10.54
C ALA A 83 13.50 8.55 -11.15
N LYS A 84 13.32 9.87 -11.31
CA LYS A 84 12.03 10.48 -11.68
C LYS A 84 11.50 9.92 -13.01
N SER A 85 12.34 9.84 -14.04
CA SER A 85 11.99 9.32 -15.36
C SER A 85 11.51 7.86 -15.32
N ILE A 86 12.13 7.01 -14.50
CA ILE A 86 11.68 5.62 -14.28
C ILE A 86 10.32 5.63 -13.58
N SER A 87 10.16 6.44 -12.51
CA SER A 87 8.90 6.53 -11.78
C SER A 87 7.73 7.00 -12.65
N GLU A 88 7.97 7.96 -13.55
CA GLU A 88 6.98 8.48 -14.49
C GLU A 88 6.63 7.42 -15.55
N SER A 89 7.63 6.72 -16.10
CA SER A 89 7.42 5.64 -17.07
C SER A 89 6.61 4.48 -16.46
N VAL A 90 6.92 4.08 -15.22
CA VAL A 90 6.12 3.06 -14.50
C VAL A 90 4.69 3.56 -14.27
N THR A 91 4.50 4.84 -13.95
CA THR A 91 3.17 5.42 -13.74
C THR A 91 2.32 5.36 -15.01
N LEU A 92 2.90 5.72 -16.16
CA LEU A 92 2.25 5.62 -17.46
C LEU A 92 1.89 4.17 -17.80
N ILE A 93 2.82 3.24 -17.63
CA ILE A 93 2.58 1.81 -17.90
C ILE A 93 1.46 1.28 -17.00
N ARG A 94 1.45 1.65 -15.71
CA ARG A 94 0.37 1.28 -14.79
C ARG A 94 -0.98 1.81 -15.26
N GLN A 95 -1.06 3.06 -15.68
CA GLN A 95 -2.31 3.65 -16.18
C GLN A 95 -2.82 2.90 -17.41
N ASN A 96 -1.94 2.62 -18.38
CA ASN A 96 -2.29 1.86 -19.58
C ASN A 96 -2.68 0.41 -19.24
N PHE A 97 -2.00 -0.21 -18.27
CA PHE A 97 -2.34 -1.55 -17.81
C PHE A 97 -3.73 -1.60 -17.18
N VAL A 98 -4.06 -0.64 -16.31
CA VAL A 98 -5.39 -0.54 -15.68
C VAL A 98 -6.47 -0.30 -16.75
N ALA A 99 -6.22 0.61 -17.70
CA ALA A 99 -7.14 0.87 -18.80
C ALA A 99 -7.44 -0.40 -19.62
N ASN A 100 -6.41 -1.23 -19.89
CA ASN A 100 -6.62 -2.50 -20.58
C ASN A 100 -7.44 -3.52 -19.77
N LEU A 101 -7.32 -3.52 -18.43
CA LEU A 101 -8.16 -4.35 -17.56
C LEU A 101 -9.61 -3.88 -17.55
N GLU A 102 -9.83 -2.57 -17.45
CA GLU A 102 -11.16 -1.95 -17.51
C GLU A 102 -11.83 -2.24 -18.85
N GLN A 103 -11.12 -2.03 -19.96
CA GLN A 103 -11.63 -2.32 -21.30
C GLN A 103 -12.02 -3.79 -21.45
N TYR A 104 -11.20 -4.73 -20.96
CA TYR A 104 -11.56 -6.15 -21.00
C TYR A 104 -12.81 -6.46 -20.16
N ALA A 105 -12.92 -5.87 -18.97
CA ALA A 105 -14.08 -6.05 -18.11
C ALA A 105 -15.37 -5.50 -18.75
N GLU A 106 -15.31 -4.31 -19.34
CA GLU A 106 -16.41 -3.68 -20.07
C GLU A 106 -16.84 -4.51 -21.28
N GLN A 107 -15.86 -5.01 -22.04
CA GLN A 107 -16.13 -5.88 -23.19
C GLN A 107 -16.88 -7.14 -22.74
N VAL A 108 -16.41 -7.83 -21.69
CA VAL A 108 -17.08 -9.03 -21.18
C VAL A 108 -18.47 -8.71 -20.63
N ALA A 109 -18.63 -7.58 -19.93
CA ALA A 109 -19.92 -7.13 -19.42
C ALA A 109 -20.93 -6.84 -20.55
N THR A 110 -20.45 -6.41 -21.71
CA THR A 110 -21.28 -6.12 -22.89
C THR A 110 -21.56 -7.39 -23.70
N ASP A 111 -20.52 -8.13 -24.09
CA ASP A 111 -20.62 -9.29 -24.99
C ASP A 111 -21.23 -10.52 -24.28
N ARG A 112 -21.10 -10.61 -22.95
CA ARG A 112 -21.56 -11.74 -22.12
C ARG A 112 -22.39 -11.28 -20.92
N GLN A 113 -23.29 -10.33 -21.15
CA GLN A 113 -24.05 -9.64 -20.10
C GLN A 113 -24.71 -10.58 -19.07
N GLU A 114 -25.42 -11.62 -19.52
CA GLU A 114 -26.10 -12.55 -18.61
C GLU A 114 -25.13 -13.37 -17.74
N ASP A 115 -24.06 -13.88 -18.34
CA ASP A 115 -23.03 -14.65 -17.63
C ASP A 115 -22.33 -13.76 -16.59
N TYR A 116 -22.01 -12.53 -16.98
CA TYR A 116 -21.39 -11.54 -16.11
C TYR A 116 -22.32 -11.18 -14.93
N ALA A 117 -23.60 -10.92 -15.18
CA ALA A 117 -24.58 -10.61 -14.15
C ALA A 117 -24.75 -11.76 -13.14
N LYS A 118 -24.83 -13.01 -13.61
CA LYS A 118 -24.86 -14.20 -12.74
C LYS A 118 -23.62 -14.28 -11.85
N GLN A 119 -22.44 -13.99 -12.40
CA GLN A 119 -21.20 -13.99 -11.64
C GLN A 119 -21.20 -12.91 -10.55
N VAL A 120 -21.69 -11.71 -10.86
CA VAL A 120 -21.83 -10.62 -9.87
C VAL A 120 -22.81 -10.99 -8.76
N GLU A 121 -23.97 -11.57 -9.11
CA GLU A 121 -24.98 -11.99 -8.13
C GLU A 121 -24.43 -13.05 -7.18
N MET A 122 -23.82 -14.12 -7.73
CA MET A 122 -23.21 -15.18 -6.92
C MET A 122 -22.13 -14.63 -5.98
N ALA A 123 -21.25 -13.76 -6.48
CA ALA A 123 -20.21 -13.14 -5.67
C ALA A 123 -20.81 -12.26 -4.57
N THR A 124 -21.87 -11.52 -4.87
CA THR A 124 -22.57 -10.65 -3.90
C THR A 124 -23.20 -11.46 -2.78
N ILE A 125 -23.91 -12.55 -3.12
CA ILE A 125 -24.52 -13.45 -2.13
C ILE A 125 -23.44 -14.06 -1.24
N ALA A 126 -22.33 -14.53 -1.82
CA ALA A 126 -21.22 -15.12 -1.08
C ALA A 126 -20.50 -14.09 -0.18
N GLY A 127 -20.43 -12.81 -0.59
CA GLY A 127 -19.77 -11.76 0.18
C GLY A 127 -20.57 -11.23 1.39
N LYS A 128 -21.90 -11.25 1.32
CA LYS A 128 -22.79 -10.74 2.39
C LYS A 128 -22.48 -11.28 3.80
N PRO A 129 -22.36 -12.60 4.03
CA PRO A 129 -22.09 -13.12 5.37
C PRO A 129 -20.73 -12.70 5.92
N ILE A 130 -19.71 -12.58 5.05
CA ILE A 130 -18.37 -12.11 5.43
C ILE A 130 -18.45 -10.66 5.90
N ILE A 131 -19.12 -9.79 5.12
CA ILE A 131 -19.31 -8.38 5.50
C ILE A 131 -20.09 -8.26 6.81
N ALA A 132 -21.10 -9.09 7.04
CA ALA A 132 -21.88 -9.05 8.28
C ALA A 132 -21.04 -9.45 9.51
N HIS A 133 -20.25 -10.52 9.39
CA HIS A 133 -19.33 -10.94 10.43
C HIS A 133 -18.29 -9.86 10.74
N ASP A 134 -17.63 -9.32 9.71
CA ASP A 134 -16.55 -8.35 9.87
C ASP A 134 -17.04 -7.03 10.50
N LYS A 135 -18.30 -6.63 10.23
CA LYS A 135 -18.93 -5.50 10.92
C LYS A 135 -19.08 -5.75 12.42
N VAL A 136 -19.56 -6.92 12.81
CA VAL A 136 -19.73 -7.28 14.22
C VAL A 136 -18.39 -7.31 14.95
N GLU A 137 -17.35 -7.89 14.33
CA GLU A 137 -16.01 -7.91 14.92
C GLU A 137 -15.38 -6.52 15.01
N LEU A 138 -15.62 -5.66 14.01
CA LEU A 138 -15.18 -4.27 14.06
C LEU A 138 -15.86 -3.50 15.20
N ASP A 139 -17.18 -3.64 15.36
CA ASP A 139 -17.93 -2.97 16.42
C ASP A 139 -17.42 -3.40 17.81
N LYS A 140 -17.15 -4.70 18.00
CA LYS A 140 -16.53 -5.23 19.23
C LYS A 140 -15.15 -4.63 19.47
N ALA A 141 -14.32 -4.55 18.44
CA ALA A 141 -12.97 -3.99 18.57
C ALA A 141 -12.99 -2.50 18.94
N ILE A 142 -13.92 -1.72 18.35
CA ILE A 142 -14.12 -0.31 18.69
C ILE A 142 -14.57 -0.17 20.14
N GLN A 143 -15.52 -0.99 20.58
CA GLN A 143 -16.00 -0.95 21.96
C GLN A 143 -14.86 -1.24 22.96
N LEU A 144 -14.05 -2.27 22.70
CA LEU A 144 -12.90 -2.59 23.55
C LEU A 144 -11.85 -1.46 23.57
N GLN A 145 -11.62 -0.77 22.44
CA GLN A 145 -10.73 0.39 22.41
C GLN A 145 -11.28 1.57 23.21
N LEU A 146 -12.58 1.83 23.14
CA LEU A 146 -13.23 2.90 23.89
C LEU A 146 -13.19 2.61 25.40
N GLU A 147 -13.50 1.38 25.80
CA GLU A 147 -13.39 0.94 27.19
C GLU A 147 -11.95 1.04 27.72
N GLY A 148 -10.95 0.68 26.90
CA GLY A 148 -9.54 0.86 27.22
C GLY A 148 -9.15 2.33 27.41
N ALA A 149 -9.57 3.22 26.50
CA ALA A 149 -9.28 4.65 26.58
C ALA A 149 -9.96 5.34 27.77
N ILE A 150 -11.20 4.93 28.10
CA ILE A 150 -11.90 5.43 29.30
C ILE A 150 -11.15 4.99 30.57
N ARG A 151 -10.66 3.74 30.61
CA ARG A 151 -9.89 3.24 31.75
C ARG A 151 -8.56 3.97 31.89
N GLU A 152 -7.83 4.17 30.80
CA GLU A 152 -6.57 4.93 30.78
C GLU A 152 -6.80 6.39 31.25
N ALA A 153 -7.84 7.06 30.75
CA ALA A 153 -8.19 8.41 31.18
C ALA A 153 -8.62 8.48 32.66
N GLN A 154 -9.31 7.46 33.18
CA GLN A 154 -9.66 7.37 34.60
C GLN A 154 -8.43 7.12 35.48
N GLU A 155 -7.49 6.29 35.02
CA GLU A 155 -6.23 6.04 35.71
C GLU A 155 -5.32 7.28 35.70
N GLU A 156 -5.27 8.04 34.61
CA GLU A 156 -4.56 9.32 34.53
C GLU A 156 -5.21 10.37 35.45
N ALA A 157 -6.53 10.54 35.40
CA ALA A 157 -7.25 11.47 36.28
C ALA A 157 -7.09 11.12 37.77
N HIS A 158 -7.04 9.83 38.12
CA HIS A 158 -6.77 9.41 39.50
C HIS A 158 -5.34 9.68 39.95
N LYS A 159 -4.36 9.60 39.04
CA LYS A 159 -2.96 9.95 39.34
C LYS A 159 -2.79 11.46 39.50
N GLU A 160 -3.36 12.26 38.62
CA GLU A 160 -3.34 13.73 38.70
C GLU A 160 -4.01 14.23 40.00
N ALA A 161 -5.15 13.65 40.39
CA ALA A 161 -5.83 14.00 41.64
C ALA A 161 -5.07 13.60 42.92
N GLN A 162 -4.16 12.62 42.86
CA GLN A 162 -3.28 12.27 43.98
C GLN A 162 -2.06 13.19 44.07
N GLU A 163 -1.60 13.76 42.95
CA GLU A 163 -0.51 14.74 42.93
C GLU A 163 -0.97 16.15 43.36
N GLU A 164 -2.26 16.51 43.19
CA GLU A 164 -2.80 17.81 43.60
C GLU A 164 -3.31 17.91 45.07
N ALA A 165 -3.25 16.83 45.86
CA ALA A 165 -3.68 16.87 47.26
C ALA A 165 -2.68 17.69 48.11
N PRO A 166 -3.11 18.78 48.79
CA PRO A 166 -2.18 19.66 49.51
C PRO A 166 -1.55 18.96 50.73
N GLU A 167 -0.23 19.07 50.86
CA GLU A 167 0.54 18.52 52.00
C GLU A 167 -0.04 19.00 53.34
N PRO A 168 -0.41 18.10 54.27
CA PRO A 168 -0.77 18.50 55.61
C PRO A 168 0.46 19.02 56.35
N ALA A 169 0.43 20.31 56.70
CA ALA A 169 1.46 20.99 57.46
C ALA A 169 1.87 20.19 58.72
N LYS A 170 3.15 19.82 58.79
CA LYS A 170 3.80 19.37 60.02
C LYS A 170 5.09 20.17 60.23
N GLU A 171 5.00 21.18 61.09
CA GLU A 171 6.14 21.72 61.82
C GLU A 171 5.77 21.73 63.31
N LEU A 172 6.61 21.47 64.31
CA LEU A 172 7.96 20.92 64.43
C LEU A 172 8.08 20.68 65.96
N VAL A 173 8.39 19.46 66.42
CA VAL A 173 8.86 19.27 67.81
C VAL A 173 10.36 19.54 67.78
N THR A 174 10.79 20.74 68.17
CA THR A 174 12.19 20.99 68.51
C THR A 174 12.42 20.69 69.98
N ALA A 175 13.23 19.68 70.22
CA ALA A 175 13.81 19.33 71.51
C ALA A 175 14.76 20.42 72.01
N GLN A 176 14.77 20.65 73.32
CA GLN A 176 15.95 20.95 74.14
C GLN A 176 15.72 20.42 75.56
#